data_AF-A0A9Q1UVS6-F1
#
_entry.id   AF-A0A9Q1UVS6-F1
#
_cell.length_a   1.000
_cell.length_b   1.000
_cell.length_c   1.000
_cell.angle_alpha   90.00
_cell.angle_beta   90.00
_cell.angle_gamma   90.00
#
_symmetry.space_group_name_H-M   'P 1'
#
loop_
_entity.id
_entity.type
_entity.pdbx_description
1 polymer ?
#
loop_
_entity_poly.entity_id
_entity_poly.type
_entity_poly.pdbx_seq_one_letter_code
_entity_poly.pdbx_strand_id
1 'polypeptide(L)' 'MLTNNERKQNQLELVYIENLVPENHILRKIDKFIDFSFIRDLTKDLYCPD' A
#
# COMPACT_ATOMS: atom_id res chain seq x y z
N MET A 1 -16.28 -9.61 19.99
CA MET A 1 -15.81 -9.33 21.36
C MET A 1 -14.64 -8.38 21.27
N LEU A 2 -14.70 -7.24 21.96
CA LEU A 2 -13.58 -6.30 22.01
C LEU A 2 -12.67 -6.73 23.18
N THR A 3 -11.56 -7.38 22.87
CA THR A 3 -10.53 -7.73 23.85
C THR A 3 -9.82 -6.46 24.33
N ASN A 4 -9.83 -6.24 25.65
CA ASN A 4 -9.07 -5.19 26.33
C ASN A 4 -7.61 -5.22 25.88
N ASN A 5 -7.17 -4.21 25.14
CA ASN A 5 -5.77 -4.00 24.79
C ASN A 5 -5.08 -3.33 25.99
N GLU A 6 -4.73 -4.13 26.99
CA GLU A 6 -3.71 -3.73 27.96
C GLU A 6 -2.39 -3.57 27.21
N ARG A 7 -2.07 -2.31 26.86
CA ARG A 7 -0.77 -1.83 26.38
C ARG A 7 0.03 -2.89 25.61
N LYS A 8 -0.42 -3.24 24.40
CA LYS A 8 0.42 -4.00 23.47
C LYS A 8 1.66 -3.16 23.20
N GLN A 9 2.78 -3.64 23.73
CA GLN A 9 4.14 -3.22 23.42
C GLN A 9 4.24 -2.74 21.96
N ASN A 10 4.85 -1.58 21.73
CA ASN A 10 5.26 -1.15 20.39
C ASN A 10 6.34 -2.14 19.90
N GLN A 11 5.93 -3.28 19.36
CA GLN A 11 6.82 -4.22 18.70
C GLN A 11 7.17 -3.67 17.32
N LEU A 12 8.47 -3.64 17.02
CA LEU A 12 8.94 -3.34 15.69
C LEU A 12 8.59 -4.51 14.79
N GLU A 13 7.75 -4.25 13.79
CA GLU A 13 7.36 -5.23 12.78
C GLU A 13 8.10 -4.93 11.48
N LEU A 14 8.81 -5.93 10.96
CA LEU A 14 9.49 -5.83 9.67
C LEU A 14 8.64 -6.55 8.63
N VAL A 15 8.01 -5.79 7.75
CA VAL A 15 7.18 -6.32 6.66
C VAL A 15 7.81 -5.97 5.32
N TYR A 16 7.77 -6.93 4.39
CA TYR A 16 8.08 -6.68 2.99
C TYR A 16 6.88 -6.03 2.33
N ILE A 17 7.06 -4.84 1.74
CA ILE A 17 5.98 -4.07 1.10
C ILE A 17 5.29 -4.90 0.00
N GLU A 18 6.07 -5.66 -0.75
CA GLU A 18 5.60 -6.57 -1.80
C GLU A 18 4.64 -7.66 -1.29
N ASN A 19 4.72 -8.02 -0.01
CA ASN A 19 3.83 -9.00 0.62
C ASN A 19 2.52 -8.38 1.15
N LEU A 20 2.40 -7.05 1.16
CA LEU A 20 1.17 -6.37 1.62
C LEU A 20 0.02 -6.52 0.62
N VAL A 21 0.33 -6.80 -0.65
CA VAL A 21 -0.67 -7.03 -1.69
C VAL A 21 -0.77 -8.54 -1.97
N PRO A 22 -1.88 -9.23 -1.66
CA PRO A 22 -2.02 -10.66 -1.94
C PRO A 22 -1.81 -11.00 -3.41
N GLU A 23 -1.30 -12.19 -3.72
CA GLU A 23 -1.01 -12.61 -5.10
C GLU A 23 -2.26 -12.61 -6.01
N ASN A 24 -3.42 -13.02 -5.47
CA ASN A 24 -4.66 -13.07 -6.25
C ASN A 24 -5.36 -11.71 -6.39
N HIS A 25 -4.82 -10.66 -5.75
CA HIS A 25 -5.48 -9.37 -5.63
C HIS A 25 -5.71 -8.71 -6.98
N ILE A 26 -6.88 -8.08 -7.14
CA ILE A 26 -7.31 -7.46 -8.41
C ILE A 26 -6.32 -6.42 -8.92
N LEU A 27 -5.68 -5.64 -8.04
CA LEU A 27 -4.70 -4.63 -8.42
C LEU A 27 -3.51 -5.22 -9.18
N ARG A 28 -3.07 -6.45 -8.87
CA ARG A 28 -1.99 -7.11 -9.62
C ARG A 28 -2.43 -7.52 -11.02
N LYS A 29 -3.70 -7.91 -11.20
CA LYS A 29 -4.26 -8.19 -12.53
C LYS A 29 -4.34 -6.91 -13.33
N ILE A 30 -4.84 -5.84 -12.72
CA ILE A 30 -4.96 -4.53 -13.34
C ILE A 30 -3.59 -4.02 -13.79
N ASP A 31 -2.60 -4.01 -12.91
CA ASP A 31 -1.22 -3.60 -13.19
C ASP A 31 -0.57 -4.40 -14.33
N LYS A 32 -0.89 -5.70 -14.44
CA LYS A 32 -0.42 -6.55 -15.54
C LYS A 32 -0.99 -6.15 -16.91
N PHE A 33 -2.20 -5.61 -16.96
CA PHE A 33 -2.92 -5.38 -18.23
C PHE A 33 -3.10 -3.90 -18.58
N ILE A 34 -2.93 -2.98 -17.62
CA ILE A 34 -3.17 -1.55 -17.78
C ILE A 34 -2.04 -0.79 -17.12
N ASP A 35 -1.32 0.01 -17.91
CA ASP A 35 -0.32 0.94 -17.41
C ASP A 35 -0.99 2.23 -16.90
N PHE A 36 -0.93 2.46 -15.59
CA PHE A 36 -1.42 3.67 -14.94
C PHE A 36 -0.33 4.72 -14.65
N SER A 37 0.87 4.57 -15.22
CA SER A 37 1.98 5.52 -15.06
C SER A 37 1.58 6.96 -15.34
N PHE A 38 0.70 7.19 -16.33
CA PHE A 38 0.21 8.52 -16.72
C PHE A 38 -0.47 9.30 -15.58
N ILE A 39 -1.05 8.63 -14.58
CA ILE A 39 -1.70 9.31 -13.44
C ILE A 39 -0.69 10.14 -12.65
N ARG A 40 0.57 9.69 -12.58
CA ARG A 40 1.63 10.42 -11.88
C ARG A 40 1.93 11.75 -12.54
N ASP A 41 1.93 11.80 -13.87
CA ASP A 41 2.12 13.04 -14.60
C ASP A 41 0.91 13.97 -14.43
N LEU A 42 -0.30 13.43 -14.46
CA LEU A 42 -1.54 14.20 -14.28
C LEU A 42 -1.70 14.82 -12.89
N THR A 43 -1.11 14.22 -11.86
CA THR A 43 -1.27 14.65 -10.46
C THR A 43 0.00 15.24 -9.86
N LYS A 44 1.04 15.44 -10.67
CA LYS A 44 2.38 15.85 -10.24
C LYS A 44 2.36 17.15 -9.44
N ASP A 45 1.55 18.11 -9.85
CA ASP A 45 1.39 19.42 -9.23
C ASP A 45 0.76 19.38 -7.83
N LEU A 46 0.07 18.28 -7.50
CA LEU A 46 -0.53 18.05 -6.19
C LEU A 46 0.46 17.48 -5.16
N TYR A 47 1.60 16.97 -5.62
CA TYR A 47 2.67 16.51 -4.74
C TYR A 47 3.52 17.69 -4.29
N CYS A 48 4.07 17.59 -3.07
CA CYS A 48 5.09 18.55 -2.65
C CYS A 48 6.26 18.46 -3.63
N PRO A 49 6.74 19.58 -4.19
CA PRO A 49 8.02 19.57 -4.89
C PRO A 49 9.10 19.12 -3.92
N ASP A 50 9.99 18.25 -4.40
CA ASP A 50 11.08 17.64 -3.63
C ASP A 50 11.89 18.65 -2.80
#